data_AF-A0A7Y2T7Z7-F1
#
_entry.id   AF-A0A7Y2T7Z7-F1
#
_cell.length_a   1.000
_cell.length_b   1.000
_cell.length_c   1.000
_cell.angle_alpha   90.00
_cell.angle_beta   90.00
_cell.angle_gamma   90.00
#
_symmetry.space_group_name_H-M   'P 1'
#
loop_
_entity.id
_entity.type
_entity.pdbx_description
1 polymer ?
#
loop_
_entity_poly.entity_id
_entity_poly.type
_entity_poly.pdbx_seq_one_letter_code
_entity_poly.pdbx_strand_id
1 'polypeptide(L)'
;MKAQHITLLTIAAAAFVSCAPSPMDGSQAEVPAPQIDGYHKIPMGKRTPDGKANRVISPYRPYNIIDVTGYRSGDIVGDPSTAQVDLATNKLILNTSKFLRIP
;
A
#
# COMPACT_ATOMS: atom_id res chain seq x y z
N MET A 1 25.24 -79.41 2.35
CA MET A 1 23.85 -78.99 2.09
C MET A 1 23.77 -77.47 2.20
N LYS A 2 23.19 -76.81 1.17
CA LYS A 2 22.73 -75.40 1.08
C LYS A 2 23.83 -74.31 1.23
N ALA A 3 24.30 -73.64 0.16
CA ALA A 3 23.63 -72.61 -0.67
C ALA A 3 23.08 -71.45 0.20
N GLN A 4 23.35 -70.16 -0.03
CA GLN A 4 23.66 -69.47 -1.28
C GLN A 4 24.17 -68.04 -1.01
N HIS A 5 24.85 -67.50 -2.02
CA HIS A 5 25.48 -66.20 -2.12
C HIS A 5 24.52 -65.03 -2.43
N ILE A 6 24.89 -63.84 -1.92
CA ILE A 6 24.98 -62.51 -2.57
C ILE A 6 23.66 -61.90 -3.14
N THR A 7 23.35 -60.65 -2.73
CA THR A 7 23.44 -59.44 -3.59
C THR A 7 22.99 -58.17 -2.83
N LEU A 8 23.83 -57.13 -2.87
CA LEU A 8 23.58 -55.73 -2.49
C LEU A 8 22.57 -55.07 -3.46
N LEU A 9 21.66 -54.23 -2.97
CA LEU A 9 21.33 -52.98 -3.66
C LEU A 9 20.74 -51.94 -2.71
N THR A 10 21.45 -50.82 -2.63
CA THR A 10 21.11 -49.56 -1.96
C THR A 10 20.07 -48.80 -2.81
N ILE A 11 18.96 -48.35 -2.22
CA ILE A 11 18.18 -47.24 -2.77
C ILE A 11 17.78 -46.32 -1.60
N ALA A 12 18.28 -45.10 -1.67
CA ALA A 12 17.88 -43.98 -0.83
C ALA A 12 16.50 -43.47 -1.26
N ALA A 13 15.63 -43.18 -0.30
CA ALA A 13 14.46 -42.32 -0.53
C ALA A 13 14.27 -41.43 0.71
N ALA A 14 14.71 -40.18 0.59
CA ALA A 14 14.37 -39.11 1.53
C ALA A 14 12.87 -38.81 1.40
N ALA A 15 12.10 -39.14 2.43
CA ALA A 15 10.71 -38.72 2.53
C ALA A 15 10.67 -37.26 2.99
N PHE A 16 10.58 -36.33 2.03
CA PHE A 16 10.15 -34.96 2.29
C PHE A 16 8.68 -35.01 2.70
N VAL A 17 8.43 -35.06 4.01
CA VAL A 17 7.07 -34.84 4.55
C VAL A 17 6.73 -33.38 4.29
N SER A 18 5.94 -33.20 3.25
CA SER A 18 5.28 -31.96 2.84
C SER A 18 4.61 -31.29 4.05
N CYS A 19 5.05 -30.09 4.39
CA CYS A 19 4.25 -29.16 5.17
C CYS A 19 3.05 -28.79 4.29
N ALA A 20 1.95 -29.50 4.47
CA ALA A 20 0.67 -29.13 3.89
C ALA A 20 0.31 -27.72 4.41
N PRO A 21 0.02 -26.74 3.55
CA PRO A 21 -0.52 -25.47 4.00
C PRO A 21 -1.91 -25.72 4.60
N SER A 22 -2.08 -25.30 5.85
CA SER A 22 -3.39 -25.26 6.51
C SER A 22 -4.39 -24.51 5.63
N PRO A 23 -5.62 -25.01 5.44
CA PRO A 23 -6.64 -24.25 4.75
C PRO A 23 -6.95 -23.00 5.58
N MET A 24 -6.57 -21.83 5.07
CA MET A 24 -7.10 -20.56 5.56
C MET A 24 -8.52 -20.42 5.04
N ASP A 25 -9.45 -21.09 5.71
CA ASP A 25 -10.87 -20.78 5.60
C ASP A 25 -11.15 -19.56 6.48
N GLY A 26 -11.15 -18.42 5.81
CA GLY A 26 -11.30 -17.10 6.39
C GLY A 26 -11.56 -16.11 5.27
N SER A 27 -12.60 -16.36 4.47
CA SER A 27 -13.24 -15.31 3.68
C SER A 27 -13.83 -14.29 4.66
N GLN A 28 -13.00 -13.42 5.22
CA GLN A 28 -13.45 -12.10 5.57
C GLN A 28 -13.78 -11.44 4.24
N ALA A 29 -15.07 -11.39 3.91
CA ALA A 29 -15.57 -10.47 2.91
C ALA A 29 -15.00 -9.10 3.28
N GLU A 30 -14.02 -8.63 2.52
CA GLU A 30 -13.49 -7.29 2.64
C GLU A 30 -14.69 -6.37 2.45
N VAL A 31 -15.20 -5.81 3.54
CA VAL A 31 -16.26 -4.81 3.48
C VAL A 31 -15.64 -3.68 2.67
N PRO A 32 -16.10 -3.42 1.44
CA PRO A 32 -15.48 -2.39 0.61
C PRO A 32 -15.55 -1.10 1.40
N ALA A 33 -14.39 -0.47 1.60
CA ALA A 33 -14.32 0.83 2.26
C ALA A 33 -15.36 1.75 1.60
N PRO A 34 -16.18 2.48 2.38
CA PRO A 34 -17.23 3.32 1.84
C PRO A 34 -16.66 4.16 0.70
N GLN A 35 -17.11 3.89 -0.52
CA GLN A 35 -16.77 4.71 -1.68
C GLN A 35 -17.56 6.01 -1.46
N ILE A 36 -16.91 7.03 -0.91
CA ILE A 36 -17.53 8.33 -0.73
C ILE A 36 -17.73 8.91 -2.14
N ASP A 37 -18.96 8.89 -2.64
CA ASP A 37 -19.37 9.41 -3.97
C ASP A 37 -19.06 10.92 -4.19
N GLY A 38 -18.41 11.59 -3.23
CA GLY A 38 -17.98 12.99 -3.32
C GLY A 38 -16.71 13.22 -4.16
N TYR A 39 -16.01 12.17 -4.59
CA TYR A 39 -14.69 12.30 -5.22
C TYR A 39 -14.70 12.73 -6.70
N HIS A 40 -15.87 12.84 -7.33
CA HIS A 40 -16.00 13.19 -8.75
C HIS A 40 -15.43 14.58 -9.12
N LYS A 41 -15.07 15.43 -8.16
CA LYS A 41 -14.46 16.75 -8.40
C LYS A 41 -13.21 17.02 -7.57
N ILE A 42 -12.47 16.00 -7.14
CA ILE A 42 -11.17 16.26 -6.50
C ILE A 42 -10.10 16.44 -7.58
N PRO A 43 -9.43 17.60 -7.63
CA PRO A 43 -8.38 17.84 -8.62
C PRO A 43 -7.19 16.92 -8.35
N MET A 44 -6.61 16.42 -9.42
CA MET A 44 -5.41 15.60 -9.37
C MET A 44 -4.17 16.47 -9.28
N GLY A 45 -3.26 16.11 -8.38
CA GLY A 45 -1.94 16.72 -8.32
C GLY A 45 -1.09 16.39 -9.55
N LYS A 46 0.00 17.12 -9.75
CA LYS A 46 0.94 16.84 -10.84
C LYS A 46 2.22 16.21 -10.29
N ARG A 47 2.84 15.30 -11.04
CA ARG A 47 4.16 14.79 -10.66
C ARG A 47 5.18 15.92 -10.70
N THR A 48 6.13 15.91 -9.76
CA THR A 48 7.22 16.88 -9.78
C THR A 48 8.18 16.64 -10.94
N PRO A 49 8.79 17.69 -11.51
CA PRO A 49 9.76 17.55 -12.61
C PRO A 49 11.06 16.85 -12.19
N ASP A 50 11.34 16.79 -10.88
CA ASP A 50 12.53 16.15 -10.31
C ASP A 50 12.48 14.61 -10.39
N GLY A 51 11.37 14.03 -10.88
CA GLY A 51 11.21 12.58 -11.06
C GLY A 51 11.04 11.80 -9.75
N LYS A 52 10.90 12.48 -8.62
CA LYS A 52 10.72 11.81 -7.32
C LYS A 52 9.28 11.35 -7.17
N ALA A 53 9.08 10.03 -7.15
CA ALA A 53 7.75 9.42 -7.08
C ALA A 53 6.96 9.78 -5.81
N ASN A 54 7.65 10.12 -4.72
CA ASN A 54 7.04 10.52 -3.46
C ASN A 54 6.73 12.02 -3.36
N ARG A 55 6.81 12.77 -4.46
CA ARG A 55 6.53 14.20 -4.48
C ARG A 55 5.50 14.56 -5.54
N VAL A 56 4.52 15.33 -5.12
CA VAL A 56 3.41 15.77 -5.96
C VAL A 56 3.21 17.26 -5.78
N ILE A 57 3.03 17.97 -6.89
CA ILE A 57 2.66 19.38 -6.93
C ILE A 57 1.16 19.48 -6.68
N SER A 58 0.79 20.23 -5.65
CA SER A 58 -0.60 20.56 -5.33
C SER A 58 -1.28 21.25 -6.51
N PRO A 59 -2.55 20.93 -6.82
CA PRO A 59 -3.34 21.67 -7.81
C PRO A 59 -3.79 23.06 -7.29
N TYR A 60 -3.60 23.36 -6.01
CA TYR A 60 -4.01 24.62 -5.39
C TYR A 60 -2.83 25.59 -5.30
N ARG A 61 -3.08 26.88 -5.56
CA ARG A 61 -2.06 27.93 -5.41
C ARG A 61 -1.59 28.01 -3.95
N PRO A 62 -0.27 28.15 -3.69
CA PRO A 62 0.81 28.50 -4.63
C PRO A 62 1.50 27.32 -5.36
N TYR A 63 0.83 26.17 -5.51
CA TYR A 63 1.34 24.96 -6.16
C TYR A 63 2.54 24.35 -5.43
N ASN A 64 2.39 24.20 -4.11
CA ASN A 64 3.43 23.63 -3.25
C ASN A 64 3.72 22.17 -3.61
N ILE A 65 4.97 21.77 -3.38
CA ILE A 65 5.38 20.36 -3.46
C ILE A 65 5.03 19.70 -2.14
N ILE A 66 4.26 18.62 -2.21
CA ILE A 66 3.81 17.82 -1.08
C ILE A 66 4.55 16.49 -1.11
N ASP A 67 5.02 16.05 0.06
CA ASP A 67 5.52 14.70 0.26
C ASP A 67 4.35 13.74 0.44
N VAL A 68 4.26 12.75 -0.45
CA VAL A 68 3.22 11.72 -0.46
C VAL A 68 3.79 10.33 -0.14
N THR A 69 4.92 10.28 0.56
CA THR A 69 5.49 9.01 1.05
C THR A 69 4.46 8.21 1.85
N GLY A 70 4.29 6.94 1.48
CA GLY A 70 3.33 6.03 2.13
C GLY A 70 1.94 6.00 1.47
N TYR A 71 1.65 6.92 0.56
CA TYR A 71 0.41 6.91 -0.23
C TYR A 71 0.61 6.28 -1.62
N ARG A 72 -0.49 5.83 -2.21
CA ARG A 72 -0.55 5.20 -3.53
C ARG A 72 -1.19 6.13 -4.55
N SER A 73 -0.93 5.83 -5.83
CA SER A 73 -1.61 6.50 -6.94
C SER A 73 -3.13 6.34 -6.80
N GLY A 74 -3.87 7.44 -6.98
CA GLY A 74 -5.31 7.49 -6.81
C GLY A 74 -5.79 7.80 -5.40
N ASP A 75 -4.94 7.73 -4.37
CA ASP A 75 -5.28 8.10 -3.01
C ASP A 75 -5.64 9.59 -2.92
N ILE A 76 -6.45 9.91 -1.92
CA ILE A 76 -6.97 11.25 -1.70
C ILE A 76 -6.40 11.76 -0.40
N VAL A 77 -5.59 12.81 -0.49
CA VAL A 77 -4.82 13.36 0.62
C VAL A 77 -5.09 14.85 0.78
N GLY A 78 -5.03 15.33 2.02
CA GLY A 78 -5.15 16.75 2.33
C GLY A 78 -3.85 17.49 2.03
N ASP A 79 -3.94 18.66 1.38
CA ASP A 79 -2.80 19.57 1.20
C ASP A 79 -2.57 20.38 2.49
N PRO A 80 -1.51 20.10 3.27
CA PRO A 80 -1.24 20.79 4.53
C PRO A 80 -0.97 22.29 4.32
N SER A 81 -0.55 22.71 3.13
CA SER A 81 -0.29 24.12 2.83
C SER A 81 -1.56 24.95 2.65
N THR A 82 -2.71 24.29 2.54
CA THR A 82 -4.03 24.93 2.47
C THR A 82 -4.81 24.83 3.78
N ALA A 83 -4.26 24.13 4.78
CA ALA A 83 -4.90 24.00 6.08
C ALA A 83 -4.82 25.33 6.86
N GLN A 84 -5.88 25.61 7.62
CA GLN A 84 -5.90 26.73 8.56
C GLN A 84 -4.96 26.44 9.73
N VAL A 85 -4.39 27.51 10.29
CA VAL A 85 -3.60 27.45 11.51
C VAL A 85 -4.51 27.80 12.68
N ASP A 86 -4.53 26.96 13.71
CA ASP A 86 -5.13 27.28 14.99
C ASP A 86 -4.27 28.34 15.70
N LEU A 87 -4.83 29.52 15.93
CA LEU A 87 -4.14 30.65 16.55
C LEU A 87 -3.78 30.39 18.02
N ALA A 88 -4.49 29.50 18.72
CA ALA A 88 -4.22 29.19 20.11
C ALA A 88 -3.02 28.25 20.25
N THR A 89 -2.89 27.27 19.36
CA THR A 89 -1.85 26.22 19.44
C THR A 89 -0.72 26.38 18.42
N ASN A 90 -0.86 27.29 17.45
CA ASN A 90 0.00 27.42 16.28
C ASN A 90 0.16 26.11 15.49
N LYS A 91 -0.85 25.23 15.51
CA LYS A 91 -0.86 23.95 14.78
C LYS A 91 -1.81 24.00 13.58
N LEU A 92 -1.51 23.20 12.56
CA LEU A 92 -2.40 23.04 11.41
C LEU A 92 -3.65 22.24 11.79
N ILE A 93 -4.81 22.74 11.39
CA ILE A 93 -6.08 22.04 11.53
C ILE A 93 -6.32 21.23 10.26
N LEU A 94 -5.82 19.98 10.23
CA LEU A 94 -5.73 19.17 9.01
C LEU A 94 -7.07 18.89 8.32
N ASN A 95 -8.19 18.84 9.06
CA ASN A 95 -9.52 18.66 8.47
C ASN A 95 -10.01 19.85 7.63
N THR A 96 -9.35 21.01 7.73
CA THR A 96 -9.62 22.19 6.91
C THR A 96 -8.81 22.22 5.61
N SER A 97 -7.91 21.26 5.41
CA SER A 97 -7.12 21.15 4.19
C SER A 97 -7.98 20.86 2.97
N LYS A 98 -7.58 21.40 1.82
CA LYS A 98 -8.16 21.01 0.53
C LYS A 98 -7.59 19.67 0.13
N PHE A 99 -8.47 18.78 -0.35
CA PHE A 99 -8.07 17.46 -0.80
C PHE A 99 -7.55 17.49 -2.23
N LEU A 100 -6.55 16.66 -2.52
CA LEU A 100 -6.07 16.39 -3.86
C LEU A 100 -5.97 14.87 -4.09
N ARG A 101 -6.02 14.47 -5.36
CA ARG A 101 -5.79 13.09 -5.76
C ARG A 101 -4.35 12.89 -6.22
N ILE A 102 -3.71 11.81 -5.78
CA ILE A 102 -2.34 11.46 -6.17
C ILE A 102 -2.35 10.91 -7.62
N PRO A 103 -1.44 11.37 -8.49
CA PRO A 103 -1.35 10.95 -9.90
C PRO A 103 -0.66 9.59 -10.09
#